data_AF-A0A930R2K3-F1
#
_entry.id   AF-A0A930R2K3-F1
#
_cell.length_a   1.000
_cell.length_b   1.000
_cell.length_c   1.000
_cell.angle_alpha   90.00
_cell.angle_beta   90.00
_cell.angle_gamma   90.00
#
_symmetry.space_group_name_H-M   'P 1'
#
loop_
_entity.id
_entity.type
_entity.pdbx_description
1 polymer ?
#
loop_
_entity_poly.entity_id
_entity_poly.type
_entity_poly.pdbx_seq_one_letter_code
_entity_poly.pdbx_strand_id
1 'polypeptide(L)'
;MNEYIKIEGARAHNLKNINVQIPRDKLVVVTGLSGSGKSSLAFDTIYAEGQRRYVESLSAYARQFLGQMDKPDVDNIEGLSPAISIDQKTTSHNPRSTVGTVTEIYDYLRLLYARAGRPHCPNCGKPITQQSVDQMVDRIMQLPAGAKLLIMAQLVRGKKGEHKKVLEQIRREGYVRVRIDGELHDLGEEIALEKQKKHTIEIVVDRLVVREGMESRLADSLETALHAGEGVVYVQVVDGDLLMFSENFACVDCGISLPEIAPRMFSFNSPFGACPVCTGLGSHKEFDPALVVPDPTLSVADGVFAPLSKNPNSYGMRAITALLAAHDYDAHTPWNRMDKKTQKMLLYGSDEYVSFQYTNMFGEEKEYHVPYEGVLPALTRRYRETDSEEMRESYEDYMTDTPCSACHGARLKPEALAVTVGGKNIAALTALTIREADAFLTAAEQDFTPREAKIAGEILKEIHARLHFLLDVGLDYLTLSRAASTLSGGEAQRIRLATQIGSGLMGVLYILDEPSIGLHQRDNNRLLATLRHLRDLGNTLIVVEHDEDTMYAADHIIDIGPGAGEHGGEVVAEGTAAEIMKNPASIT
;
A
#
# COMPACT_ATOMS: atom_id res chain seq x y z
N MET A 1 35.35 17.20 -22.26
CA MET A 1 33.89 17.03 -22.36
C MET A 1 33.31 18.38 -22.75
N ASN A 2 32.25 18.42 -23.57
CA ASN A 2 31.58 19.70 -23.85
C ASN A 2 31.06 20.27 -22.54
N GLU A 3 31.39 21.53 -22.22
CA GLU A 3 30.91 22.22 -21.00
C GLU A 3 29.44 22.63 -21.09
N TYR A 4 28.85 22.59 -22.30
CA TYR A 4 27.51 23.04 -22.60
C TYR A 4 26.70 21.96 -23.34
N ILE A 5 25.40 21.93 -23.07
CA ILE A 5 24.38 21.33 -23.94
C ILE A 5 24.02 22.39 -24.98
N LYS A 6 24.25 22.09 -26.26
CA LYS A 6 23.97 23.03 -27.35
C LYS A 6 22.73 22.60 -28.09
N ILE A 7 21.79 23.52 -28.24
CA ILE A 7 20.55 23.32 -28.97
C ILE A 7 20.57 24.30 -30.15
N GLU A 8 20.43 23.77 -31.36
CA GLU A 8 20.42 24.56 -32.59
C GLU A 8 19.11 24.36 -33.34
N GLY A 9 18.47 25.48 -33.68
CA GLY A 9 17.26 25.53 -34.50
C GLY A 9 16.03 24.86 -33.89
N ALA A 10 15.76 25.07 -32.59
CA ALA A 10 14.55 24.52 -31.96
C ALA A 10 13.28 25.26 -32.45
N ARG A 11 12.29 24.48 -32.92
CA ARG A 11 11.05 24.96 -33.56
C ARG A 11 9.78 24.27 -33.03
N ALA A 12 9.87 23.55 -31.91
CA ALA A 12 8.69 22.95 -31.29
C ALA A 12 7.62 24.01 -30.97
N HIS A 13 6.38 23.75 -31.37
CA HIS A 13 5.23 24.63 -31.18
C HIS A 13 5.46 26.07 -31.69
N ASN A 14 5.63 27.04 -30.80
CA ASN A 14 5.78 28.45 -31.13
C ASN A 14 7.24 28.94 -31.14
N LEU A 15 8.23 28.06 -30.90
CA LEU A 15 9.65 28.40 -30.91
C LEU A 15 10.11 28.90 -32.29
N LYS A 16 10.85 29.99 -32.32
CA LYS A 16 11.24 30.73 -33.55
C LYS A 16 12.64 30.34 -34.03
N ASN A 17 12.89 29.04 -34.22
CA ASN A 17 14.19 28.53 -34.68
C ASN A 17 15.35 28.97 -33.76
N ILE A 18 15.17 28.80 -32.46
CA ILE A 18 16.08 29.35 -31.46
C ILE A 18 17.34 28.49 -31.26
N ASN A 19 18.43 29.15 -30.90
CA ASN A 19 19.68 28.52 -30.49
C ASN A 19 19.91 28.84 -29.01
N VAL A 20 20.25 27.83 -28.20
CA VAL A 20 20.42 27.97 -26.75
C VAL A 20 21.64 27.17 -26.31
N GLN A 21 22.42 27.71 -25.37
CA GLN A 21 23.50 26.99 -24.71
C GLN A 21 23.18 26.81 -23.22
N ILE A 22 23.18 25.58 -22.74
CA ILE A 22 22.86 25.26 -21.35
C ILE A 22 24.13 24.78 -20.65
N PRO A 23 24.64 25.47 -19.62
CA PRO A 23 25.83 25.01 -18.91
C PRO A 23 25.55 23.69 -18.20
N ARG A 24 26.48 22.74 -18.32
CA ARG A 24 26.38 21.44 -17.64
C ARG A 24 26.71 21.55 -16.16
N ASP A 25 26.17 20.61 -15.39
CA ASP A 25 26.39 20.47 -13.95
C ASP A 25 25.97 21.71 -13.15
N LYS A 26 24.98 22.43 -13.70
CA LYS A 26 24.42 23.67 -13.16
C LYS A 26 22.91 23.55 -12.95
N LEU A 27 22.40 24.40 -12.05
CA LEU A 27 20.99 24.67 -11.88
C LEU A 27 20.58 25.78 -12.84
N VAL A 28 19.92 25.41 -13.93
CA VAL A 28 19.44 26.32 -14.96
C VAL A 28 17.95 26.55 -14.81
N VAL A 29 17.52 27.81 -14.79
CA VAL A 29 16.10 28.18 -14.71
C VAL A 29 15.64 28.71 -16.07
N VAL A 30 14.53 28.19 -16.58
CA VAL A 30 13.84 28.70 -17.76
C VAL A 30 12.63 29.48 -17.30
N THR A 31 12.58 30.77 -17.64
CA THR A 31 11.54 31.70 -17.20
C THR A 31 10.95 32.49 -18.38
N GLY A 32 10.02 33.40 -18.11
CA GLY A 32 9.26 34.16 -19.10
C GLY A 32 7.75 33.90 -19.05
N LEU A 33 6.93 34.66 -19.77
CA LEU A 33 5.46 34.66 -19.61
C LEU A 33 4.77 33.29 -19.83
N SER A 34 3.57 33.11 -19.28
CA SER A 34 2.78 31.90 -19.57
C SER A 34 2.49 31.81 -21.08
N GLY A 35 2.75 30.64 -21.67
CA GLY A 35 2.67 30.45 -23.13
C GLY A 35 3.81 31.05 -23.94
N SER A 36 4.90 31.52 -23.32
CA SER A 36 6.05 32.08 -24.05
C SER A 36 6.88 31.03 -24.80
N GLY A 37 6.77 29.74 -24.44
CA GLY A 37 7.53 28.65 -25.06
C GLY A 37 8.46 27.90 -24.10
N LYS A 38 8.42 28.19 -22.78
CA LYS A 38 9.22 27.49 -21.75
C LYS A 38 9.11 25.97 -21.82
N SER A 39 7.88 25.45 -21.76
CA SER A 39 7.63 24.00 -21.80
C SER A 39 7.97 23.41 -23.17
N SER A 40 7.73 24.17 -24.26
CA SER A 40 8.12 23.76 -25.61
C SER A 40 9.63 23.51 -25.73
N LEU A 41 10.45 24.35 -25.10
CA LEU A 41 11.90 24.16 -25.06
C LEU A 41 12.29 23.03 -24.08
N ALA A 42 11.86 23.12 -22.82
CA ALA A 42 12.31 22.21 -21.77
C ALA A 42 11.79 20.77 -21.97
N PHE A 43 10.49 20.60 -22.19
CA PHE A 43 9.84 19.29 -22.25
C PHE A 43 9.71 18.75 -23.67
N ASP A 44 9.13 19.53 -24.58
CA ASP A 44 8.81 19.03 -25.93
C ASP A 44 10.04 18.93 -26.84
N THR A 45 11.13 19.64 -26.49
CA THR A 45 12.40 19.58 -27.22
C THR A 45 13.47 18.81 -26.44
N ILE A 46 13.94 19.36 -25.32
CA ILE A 46 15.13 18.84 -24.62
C ILE A 46 14.85 17.50 -23.94
N TYR A 47 13.79 17.41 -23.13
CA TYR A 47 13.40 16.16 -22.46
C TYR A 47 13.06 15.07 -23.48
N ALA A 48 12.19 15.39 -24.45
CA ALA A 48 11.76 14.45 -25.47
C ALA A 48 12.95 13.84 -26.23
N GLU A 49 13.92 14.67 -26.65
CA GLU A 49 15.11 14.19 -27.34
C GLU A 49 16.05 13.39 -26.42
N GLY A 50 16.20 13.81 -25.16
CA GLY A 50 17.06 13.14 -24.18
C GLY A 50 16.53 11.75 -23.82
N GLN A 51 15.22 11.64 -23.62
CA GLN A 51 14.55 10.36 -23.38
C GLN A 51 14.63 9.47 -24.63
N ARG A 52 14.32 10.00 -25.82
CA ARG A 52 14.35 9.25 -27.08
C ARG A 52 15.72 8.62 -27.33
N ARG A 53 16.79 9.43 -27.27
CA ARG A 53 18.17 8.95 -27.50
C ARG A 53 18.57 7.85 -26.51
N TYR A 54 18.17 7.98 -25.25
CA TYR A 54 18.44 6.96 -24.23
C TYR A 54 17.69 5.66 -24.51
N VAL A 55 16.38 5.72 -24.79
CA VAL A 55 15.57 4.51 -25.00
C VAL A 55 15.92 3.81 -26.33
N GLU A 56 16.33 4.55 -27.37
CA GLU A 56 16.88 3.99 -28.62
C GLU A 56 18.18 3.20 -28.45
N SER A 57 18.88 3.41 -27.33
CA SER A 57 20.09 2.68 -26.96
C SER A 57 19.80 1.36 -26.23
N LEU A 58 18.60 1.20 -25.64
CA LEU A 58 18.27 0.04 -24.80
C LEU A 58 18.14 -1.27 -25.59
N SER A 59 17.53 -1.23 -26.77
CA SER A 59 17.42 -2.42 -27.63
C SER A 59 17.15 -2.07 -29.09
N ALA A 60 17.52 -2.98 -30.00
CA ALA A 60 17.19 -2.84 -31.42
C ALA A 60 15.67 -2.81 -31.66
N TYR A 61 14.89 -3.53 -30.85
CA TYR A 61 13.43 -3.52 -30.90
C TYR A 61 12.84 -2.15 -30.47
N ALA A 62 13.33 -1.58 -29.37
CA ALA A 62 12.90 -0.26 -28.91
C ALA A 62 13.18 0.83 -29.96
N ARG A 63 14.32 0.74 -30.65
CA ARG A 63 14.66 1.64 -31.76
C ARG A 63 13.68 1.59 -32.91
N GLN A 64 13.18 0.40 -33.27
CA GLN A 64 12.18 0.25 -34.33
C GLN A 64 10.83 0.87 -33.94
N PHE A 65 10.44 0.74 -32.68
CA PHE A 65 9.18 1.31 -32.16
C PHE A 65 9.27 2.84 -32.04
N LEU A 66 10.36 3.36 -31.49
CA LEU A 66 10.57 4.81 -31.32
C LEU A 66 10.83 5.54 -32.63
N GLY A 67 11.38 4.86 -33.65
CA GLY A 67 11.55 5.44 -34.98
C GLY A 67 10.24 5.83 -35.66
N GLN A 68 9.09 5.36 -35.16
CA GLN A 68 7.75 5.73 -35.63
C GLN A 68 7.14 6.92 -34.89
N MET A 69 7.75 7.38 -33.80
CA MET A 69 7.27 8.55 -33.05
C MET A 69 7.76 9.85 -33.72
N ASP A 70 6.94 10.89 -33.61
CA ASP A 70 7.31 12.22 -34.09
C ASP A 70 8.54 12.71 -33.33
N LYS A 71 9.60 13.04 -34.08
CA LYS A 71 10.81 13.62 -33.51
C LYS A 71 10.56 15.09 -33.18
N PRO A 72 11.13 15.61 -32.07
CA PRO A 72 11.13 17.03 -31.82
C PRO A 72 11.69 17.81 -33.01
N ASP A 73 11.05 18.93 -33.37
CA ASP A 73 11.51 19.79 -34.46
C ASP A 73 12.69 20.64 -34.00
N VAL A 74 13.89 20.12 -34.24
CA VAL A 74 15.18 20.73 -33.90
C VAL A 74 16.24 20.30 -34.91
N ASP A 75 17.16 21.20 -35.27
CA ASP A 75 18.21 20.88 -36.25
C ASP A 75 19.29 19.98 -35.64
N ASN A 76 19.81 20.37 -34.48
CA ASN A 76 20.86 19.64 -33.79
C ASN A 76 20.80 19.86 -32.28
N ILE A 77 21.07 18.79 -31.52
CA ILE A 77 21.32 18.89 -30.08
C ILE A 77 22.60 18.11 -29.76
N GLU A 78 23.59 18.79 -29.20
CA GLU A 78 24.87 18.21 -28.80
C GLU A 78 25.05 18.23 -27.30
N GLY A 79 25.72 17.19 -26.78
CA GLY A 79 26.00 17.10 -25.35
C GLY A 79 24.74 16.92 -24.51
N LEU A 80 23.74 16.19 -24.99
CA LEU A 80 22.54 15.87 -24.22
C LEU A 80 22.77 14.62 -23.36
N SER A 81 22.51 14.75 -22.05
CA SER A 81 22.48 13.61 -21.12
C SER A 81 21.13 12.88 -21.18
N PRO A 82 21.04 11.62 -20.70
CA PRO A 82 19.75 10.98 -20.46
C PRO A 82 18.87 11.89 -19.59
N ALA A 83 17.65 12.14 -20.06
CA ALA A 83 16.76 13.11 -19.43
C ALA A 83 15.67 12.43 -18.61
N ILE A 84 15.37 13.00 -17.44
CA ILE A 84 14.28 12.57 -16.56
C ILE A 84 13.40 13.78 -16.27
N SER A 85 12.11 13.67 -16.59
CA SER A 85 11.12 14.70 -16.23
C SER A 85 10.61 14.51 -14.81
N ILE A 86 10.32 15.62 -14.15
CA ILE A 86 9.61 15.70 -12.85
C ILE A 86 8.50 16.74 -13.02
N ASP A 87 7.38 16.29 -13.60
CA ASP A 87 6.18 17.08 -13.88
C ASP A 87 5.06 16.86 -12.85
N GLN A 88 4.02 17.69 -12.91
CA GLN A 88 2.85 17.62 -12.01
C GLN A 88 1.80 16.59 -12.46
N LYS A 89 2.05 15.84 -13.55
CA LYS A 89 1.10 14.82 -14.02
C LYS A 89 0.93 13.76 -12.94
N THR A 90 -0.33 13.52 -12.56
CA THR A 90 -0.71 12.74 -11.38
C THR A 90 -0.02 11.37 -11.36
N THR A 91 0.56 11.04 -10.21
CA THR A 91 1.17 9.74 -9.93
C THR A 91 0.09 8.69 -9.76
N SER A 92 -0.28 8.02 -10.85
CA SER A 92 -1.10 6.79 -10.91
C SER A 92 -2.46 6.85 -10.19
N HIS A 93 -3.55 6.73 -10.96
CA HIS A 93 -4.91 6.56 -10.43
C HIS A 93 -5.21 5.15 -9.88
N ASN A 94 -4.18 4.30 -9.72
CA ASN A 94 -4.38 2.95 -9.23
C ASN A 94 -4.74 2.96 -7.73
N PRO A 95 -5.91 2.44 -7.32
CA PRO A 95 -6.36 2.46 -5.92
C PRO A 95 -5.45 1.66 -4.97
N ARG A 96 -4.62 0.75 -5.51
CA ARG A 96 -3.63 -0.01 -4.74
C ARG A 96 -2.32 0.75 -4.52
N SER A 97 -2.09 1.87 -5.20
CA SER A 97 -0.88 2.66 -5.01
C SER A 97 -0.99 3.55 -3.77
N THR A 98 0.05 3.54 -2.93
CA THR A 98 0.21 4.42 -1.76
C THR A 98 1.54 5.17 -1.82
N VAL A 99 1.71 6.17 -0.96
CA VAL A 99 3.01 6.86 -0.79
C VAL A 99 4.14 5.87 -0.55
N GLY A 100 3.92 4.88 0.32
CA GLY A 100 4.91 3.83 0.61
C GLY A 100 5.27 2.95 -0.58
N THR A 101 4.33 2.68 -1.50
CA THR A 101 4.64 1.90 -2.71
C THR A 101 5.34 2.73 -3.78
N VAL A 102 4.94 4.00 -3.95
CA VAL A 102 5.57 4.92 -4.94
C VAL A 102 7.02 5.24 -4.55
N THR A 103 7.31 5.30 -3.26
CA THR A 103 8.65 5.58 -2.71
C THR A 103 9.49 4.33 -2.50
N GLU A 104 8.93 3.13 -2.77
CA GLU A 104 9.52 1.82 -2.48
C GLU A 104 9.81 1.55 -0.99
N ILE A 105 9.54 2.50 -0.08
CA ILE A 105 9.73 2.33 1.37
C ILE A 105 8.93 1.13 1.86
N TYR A 106 7.72 0.93 1.35
CA TYR A 106 6.90 -0.22 1.70
C TYR A 106 7.60 -1.54 1.34
N ASP A 107 8.32 -1.61 0.23
CA ASP A 107 9.01 -2.82 -0.20
C ASP A 107 10.16 -3.19 0.73
N TYR A 108 10.92 -2.19 1.21
CA TYR A 108 11.93 -2.37 2.25
C TYR A 108 11.30 -2.74 3.60
N LEU A 109 10.15 -2.16 3.95
CA LEU A 109 9.41 -2.57 5.15
C LEU A 109 9.00 -4.04 5.06
N ARG A 110 8.54 -4.55 3.91
CA ARG A 110 8.24 -5.99 3.76
C ARG A 110 9.48 -6.85 4.01
N LEU A 111 10.65 -6.41 3.55
CA LEU A 111 11.92 -7.10 3.81
C LEU A 111 12.26 -7.06 5.30
N LEU A 112 12.13 -5.90 5.95
CA LEU A 112 12.37 -5.72 7.38
C LEU A 112 11.47 -6.65 8.21
N TYR A 113 10.16 -6.64 7.98
CA TYR A 113 9.21 -7.48 8.69
C TYR A 113 9.43 -8.97 8.42
N ALA A 114 9.91 -9.35 7.23
CA ALA A 114 10.23 -10.74 6.94
C ALA A 114 11.51 -11.24 7.63
N ARG A 115 12.47 -10.35 7.88
CA ARG A 115 13.80 -10.72 8.39
C ARG A 115 14.00 -10.48 9.88
N ALA A 116 13.35 -9.46 10.43
CA ALA A 116 13.45 -9.04 11.82
C ALA A 116 12.07 -8.94 12.53
N GLY A 117 10.99 -9.32 11.85
CA GLY A 117 9.66 -9.35 12.45
C GLY A 117 9.49 -10.50 13.44
N ARG A 118 8.90 -10.19 14.59
CA ARG A 118 8.53 -11.17 15.63
C ARG A 118 7.07 -11.57 15.42
N PRO A 119 6.77 -12.82 15.02
CA PRO A 119 5.40 -13.24 14.77
C PRO A 119 4.65 -13.53 16.08
N HIS A 120 3.37 -13.19 16.11
CA HIS A 120 2.48 -13.46 17.22
C HIS A 120 1.28 -14.27 16.72
N CYS A 121 0.58 -14.94 17.64
CA CYS A 121 -0.69 -15.56 17.34
C CYS A 121 -1.76 -14.48 17.08
N PRO A 122 -2.47 -14.49 15.94
CA PRO A 122 -3.56 -13.54 15.68
C PRO A 122 -4.71 -13.61 16.69
N ASN A 123 -4.91 -14.75 17.36
CA ASN A 123 -6.05 -14.97 18.25
C ASN A 123 -5.72 -14.77 19.75
N CYS A 124 -4.50 -15.12 20.20
CA CYS A 124 -4.12 -15.00 21.61
C CYS A 124 -2.96 -14.03 21.87
N GLY A 125 -2.34 -13.46 20.83
CA GLY A 125 -1.26 -12.47 20.94
C GLY A 125 0.07 -13.01 21.46
N LYS A 126 0.19 -14.30 21.80
CA LYS A 126 1.44 -14.89 22.26
C LYS A 126 2.48 -14.96 21.15
N PRO A 127 3.77 -14.76 21.45
CA PRO A 127 4.84 -14.88 20.45
C PRO A 127 4.93 -16.31 19.92
N ILE A 128 5.10 -16.45 18.62
CA ILE A 128 5.34 -17.72 17.94
C ILE A 128 6.82 -17.78 17.63
N THR A 129 7.48 -18.89 17.94
CA THR A 129 8.91 -19.08 17.62
C THR A 129 9.09 -20.37 16.84
N GLN A 130 9.84 -20.27 15.75
CA GLN A 130 10.38 -21.43 15.05
C GLN A 130 11.79 -21.69 15.59
N GLN A 131 12.10 -22.94 15.91
CA GLN A 131 13.42 -23.34 16.37
C GLN A 131 13.87 -24.60 15.62
N SER A 132 15.14 -24.66 15.20
CA SER A 132 15.72 -25.92 14.70
C SER A 132 16.05 -26.84 15.87
N VAL A 133 16.14 -28.15 15.62
CA VAL A 133 16.53 -29.13 16.64
C VAL A 133 17.81 -28.71 17.37
N ASP A 134 18.85 -28.26 16.64
CA ASP A 134 20.08 -27.74 17.24
C ASP A 134 19.85 -26.59 18.22
N GLN A 135 18.99 -25.62 17.87
CA GLN A 135 18.65 -24.50 18.76
C GLN A 135 17.84 -24.94 19.98
N MET A 136 17.01 -25.98 19.82
CA MET A 136 16.29 -26.58 20.94
C MET A 136 17.28 -27.25 21.90
N VAL A 137 18.23 -28.02 21.36
CA VAL A 137 19.32 -28.68 22.11
C VAL A 137 20.13 -27.63 22.87
N ASP A 138 20.63 -26.59 22.19
CA ASP A 138 21.43 -25.51 22.80
C ASP A 138 20.68 -24.85 23.97
N ARG A 139 19.38 -24.58 23.80
CA ARG A 139 18.55 -23.95 24.83
C ARG A 139 18.30 -24.86 26.03
N ILE A 140 18.12 -26.15 25.80
CA ILE A 140 17.95 -27.14 26.88
C ILE A 140 19.28 -27.36 27.62
N MET A 141 20.41 -27.33 26.91
CA MET A 141 21.74 -27.47 27.51
C MET A 141 22.16 -26.28 28.38
N GLN A 142 21.48 -25.13 28.27
CA GLN A 142 21.65 -23.98 29.19
C GLN A 142 21.00 -24.21 30.57
N LEU A 143 20.20 -25.26 30.74
CA LEU A 143 19.60 -25.59 32.03
C LEU A 143 20.65 -26.11 33.03
N PRO A 144 20.40 -26.00 34.35
CA PRO A 144 21.32 -26.48 35.37
C PRO A 144 21.68 -27.97 35.20
N ALA A 145 22.97 -28.29 35.34
CA ALA A 145 23.43 -29.67 35.31
C ALA A 145 22.69 -30.51 36.37
N GLY A 146 22.19 -31.68 35.96
CA GLY A 146 21.37 -32.56 36.80
C GLY A 146 19.86 -32.35 36.71
N ALA A 147 19.37 -31.35 35.97
CA ALA A 147 17.94 -31.18 35.71
C ALA A 147 17.38 -32.41 34.98
N LYS A 148 16.25 -32.94 35.46
CA LYS A 148 15.57 -34.09 34.83
C LYS A 148 14.53 -33.57 33.85
N LEU A 149 14.54 -34.12 32.64
CA LEU A 149 13.70 -33.71 31.52
C LEU A 149 12.79 -34.86 31.09
N LEU A 150 11.53 -34.54 30.84
CA LEU A 150 10.58 -35.43 30.17
C LEU A 150 10.27 -34.83 28.80
N ILE A 151 10.73 -35.50 27.74
CA ILE A 151 10.45 -35.11 26.36
C ILE A 151 9.15 -35.77 25.95
N MET A 152 8.21 -34.95 25.47
CA MET A 152 6.85 -35.36 25.21
C MET A 152 6.37 -34.81 23.87
N ALA A 153 5.55 -35.61 23.19
CA ALA A 153 4.83 -35.19 21.99
C ALA A 153 3.32 -35.23 22.26
N GLN A 154 2.62 -34.13 21.95
CA GLN A 154 1.18 -34.04 22.20
C GLN A 154 0.40 -34.52 20.99
N LEU A 155 -0.32 -35.64 21.12
CA LEU A 155 -1.11 -36.24 20.04
C LEU A 155 -2.56 -35.78 20.05
N VAL A 156 -3.11 -35.52 21.24
CA VAL A 156 -4.50 -35.08 21.40
C VAL A 156 -4.54 -33.86 22.29
N ARG A 157 -5.27 -32.84 21.84
CA ARG A 157 -5.33 -31.54 22.50
C ARG A 157 -6.75 -31.14 22.83
N GLY A 158 -7.15 -31.32 24.09
CA GLY A 158 -8.45 -30.88 24.62
C GLY A 158 -9.67 -31.36 23.82
N LYS A 159 -9.60 -32.56 23.21
CA LYS A 159 -10.70 -33.13 22.40
C LYS A 159 -11.57 -34.05 23.25
N LYS A 160 -12.89 -33.98 23.05
CA LYS A 160 -13.83 -34.92 23.69
C LYS A 160 -13.75 -36.29 23.01
N GLY A 161 -13.80 -37.34 23.81
CA GLY A 161 -13.87 -38.72 23.31
C GLY A 161 -12.99 -39.68 24.11
N GLU A 162 -13.23 -40.97 23.92
CA GLU A 162 -12.51 -42.03 24.64
C GLU A 162 -11.10 -42.28 24.08
N HIS A 163 -10.78 -41.74 22.89
CA HIS A 163 -9.49 -41.82 22.19
C HIS A 163 -8.83 -43.23 22.12
N LYS A 164 -9.62 -44.31 22.24
CA LYS A 164 -9.13 -45.71 22.23
C LYS A 164 -8.24 -46.05 21.05
N LYS A 165 -8.60 -45.58 19.85
CA LYS A 165 -7.80 -45.79 18.63
C LYS A 165 -6.41 -45.16 18.72
N VAL A 166 -6.31 -43.98 19.33
CA VAL A 166 -5.04 -43.27 19.52
C VAL A 166 -4.19 -44.02 20.55
N LEU A 167 -4.77 -44.44 21.68
CA LEU A 167 -4.06 -45.23 22.69
C LEU A 167 -3.58 -46.59 22.16
N GLU A 168 -4.37 -47.27 21.31
CA GLU A 168 -3.95 -48.50 20.63
C GLU A 168 -2.81 -48.27 19.63
N GLN A 169 -2.85 -47.15 18.90
CA GLN A 169 -1.78 -46.78 17.97
C GLN A 169 -0.47 -46.52 18.72
N ILE A 170 -0.51 -45.74 19.80
CA ILE A 170 0.65 -45.47 20.65
C ILE A 170 1.25 -46.78 21.20
N ARG A 171 0.40 -47.73 21.62
CA ARG A 171 0.82 -49.09 22.04
C ARG A 171 1.51 -49.86 20.93
N ARG A 172 0.98 -49.82 19.70
CA ARG A 172 1.58 -50.51 18.54
C ARG A 172 2.92 -49.93 18.13
N GLU A 173 3.09 -48.61 18.29
CA GLU A 173 4.35 -47.91 18.05
C GLU A 173 5.41 -48.18 19.14
N GLY A 174 5.04 -48.87 20.23
CA GLY A 174 5.97 -49.38 21.24
C GLY A 174 6.25 -48.42 22.40
N TYR A 175 5.52 -47.31 22.50
CA TYR A 175 5.62 -46.42 23.66
C TYR A 175 5.06 -47.11 24.91
N VAL A 176 5.69 -46.82 26.06
CA VAL A 176 5.33 -47.44 27.35
C VAL A 176 4.56 -46.49 28.26
N ARG A 177 4.75 -45.17 28.11
CA ARG A 177 4.17 -44.17 29.01
C ARG A 177 3.48 -43.06 28.25
N VAL A 178 2.36 -42.61 28.81
CA VAL A 178 1.63 -41.42 28.35
C VAL A 178 1.32 -40.51 29.53
N ARG A 179 1.18 -39.23 29.27
CA ARG A 179 0.59 -38.27 30.19
C ARG A 179 -0.81 -37.92 29.68
N ILE A 180 -1.83 -38.16 30.49
CA ILE A 180 -3.21 -37.83 30.17
C ILE A 180 -3.72 -36.85 31.21
N ASP A 181 -4.22 -35.70 30.76
CA ASP A 181 -4.76 -34.64 31.63
C ASP A 181 -3.82 -34.22 32.79
N GLY A 182 -2.51 -34.35 32.57
CA GLY A 182 -1.46 -34.01 33.54
C GLY A 182 -0.96 -35.17 34.39
N GLU A 183 -1.62 -36.33 34.37
CA GLU A 183 -1.22 -37.54 35.10
C GLU A 183 -0.47 -38.53 34.22
N LEU A 184 0.61 -39.10 34.75
CA LEU A 184 1.41 -40.11 34.04
C LEU A 184 0.78 -41.50 34.21
N HIS A 185 0.47 -42.15 33.10
CA HIS A 185 -0.06 -43.50 33.03
C HIS A 185 0.91 -44.43 32.30
N ASP A 186 0.94 -45.70 32.75
CA ASP A 186 1.60 -46.78 32.03
C ASP A 186 0.63 -47.37 31.00
N LEU A 187 1.06 -47.48 29.75
CA LEU A 187 0.26 -48.07 28.68
C LEU A 187 0.07 -49.58 28.89
N GLY A 188 0.76 -50.23 29.80
CA GLY A 188 0.46 -51.61 30.21
C GLY A 188 -0.90 -51.75 30.91
N GLU A 189 -1.39 -50.68 31.53
CA GLU A 189 -2.65 -50.67 32.28
C GLU A 189 -3.87 -50.37 31.40
N GLU A 190 -5.07 -50.72 31.88
CA GLU A 190 -6.31 -50.44 31.15
C GLU A 190 -6.75 -49.00 31.37
N ILE A 191 -6.51 -48.13 30.38
CA ILE A 191 -6.83 -46.70 30.45
C ILE A 191 -8.22 -46.47 29.84
N ALA A 192 -9.19 -46.11 30.68
CA ALA A 192 -10.56 -45.77 30.25
C ALA A 192 -10.80 -44.25 30.38
N LEU A 193 -10.96 -43.58 29.23
CA LEU A 193 -11.27 -42.14 29.17
C LEU A 193 -12.77 -41.90 28.97
N GLU A 194 -13.28 -40.82 29.55
CA GLU A 194 -14.69 -40.47 29.50
C GLU A 194 -15.07 -39.80 28.17
N LYS A 195 -16.08 -40.33 27.47
CA LYS A 195 -16.51 -39.81 26.16
C LYS A 195 -16.91 -38.33 26.16
N GLN A 196 -17.44 -37.82 27.28
CA GLN A 196 -17.99 -36.46 27.37
C GLN A 196 -17.00 -35.40 27.87
N LYS A 197 -15.83 -35.83 28.38
CA LYS A 197 -14.82 -34.95 28.93
C LYS A 197 -13.77 -34.64 27.85
N LYS A 198 -13.21 -33.43 27.89
CA LYS A 198 -12.09 -33.05 27.02
C LYS A 198 -10.82 -33.63 27.61
N HIS A 199 -10.06 -34.37 26.79
CA HIS A 199 -8.82 -34.98 27.20
C HIS A 199 -7.63 -34.42 26.41
N THR A 200 -6.48 -34.34 27.06
CA THR A 200 -5.18 -34.03 26.46
C THR A 200 -4.26 -35.23 26.65
N ILE A 201 -3.68 -35.73 25.56
CA ILE A 201 -2.86 -36.95 25.55
C ILE A 201 -1.49 -36.61 24.97
N GLU A 202 -0.46 -36.88 25.76
CA GLU A 202 0.94 -36.64 25.43
C GLU A 202 1.72 -37.93 25.61
N ILE A 203 2.49 -38.34 24.60
CA ILE A 203 3.37 -39.50 24.73
C ILE A 203 4.69 -39.06 25.34
N VAL A 204 5.28 -39.91 26.18
CA VAL A 204 6.62 -39.67 26.74
C VAL A 204 7.63 -40.38 25.85
N VAL A 205 8.45 -39.61 25.14
CA VAL A 205 9.42 -40.12 24.15
C VAL A 205 10.73 -40.52 24.83
N ASP A 206 11.31 -39.63 25.64
CA ASP A 206 12.51 -39.96 26.43
C ASP A 206 12.51 -39.23 27.79
N ARG A 207 13.30 -39.78 28.72
CA ARG A 207 13.60 -39.19 30.03
C ARG A 207 15.10 -38.99 30.13
N LEU A 208 15.51 -37.74 30.20
CA LEU A 208 16.91 -37.36 30.17
C LEU A 208 17.31 -36.61 31.44
N VAL A 209 18.60 -36.56 31.70
CA VAL A 209 19.19 -35.76 32.78
C VAL A 209 20.27 -34.90 32.15
N VAL A 210 20.19 -33.58 32.34
CA VAL A 210 21.13 -32.61 31.77
C VAL A 210 22.55 -32.91 32.26
N ARG A 211 23.43 -33.29 31.33
CA ARG A 211 24.85 -33.63 31.56
C ARG A 211 25.65 -33.30 30.29
N GLU A 212 26.94 -33.00 30.42
CA GLU A 212 27.81 -32.82 29.26
C GLU A 212 27.85 -34.10 28.39
N GLY A 213 27.82 -33.95 27.06
CA GLY A 213 27.89 -35.07 26.10
C GLY A 213 26.55 -35.75 25.78
N MET A 214 25.42 -35.19 26.21
CA MET A 214 24.08 -35.73 25.91
C MET A 214 23.41 -35.14 24.67
N GLU A 215 24.09 -34.25 23.95
CA GLU A 215 23.53 -33.43 22.87
C GLU A 215 22.96 -34.30 21.74
N SER A 216 23.68 -35.36 21.35
CA SER A 216 23.24 -36.26 20.27
C SER A 216 21.97 -37.01 20.64
N ARG A 217 21.90 -37.54 21.86
CA ARG A 217 20.71 -38.27 22.35
C ARG A 217 19.51 -37.34 22.50
N LEU A 218 19.76 -36.11 22.95
CA LEU A 218 18.74 -35.08 23.07
C LEU A 218 18.17 -34.73 21.69
N ALA A 219 19.03 -34.55 20.68
CA ALA A 219 18.63 -34.29 19.29
C ALA A 219 17.75 -35.43 18.74
N ASP A 220 18.18 -36.69 18.84
CA ASP A 220 17.40 -37.86 18.38
C ASP A 220 16.02 -37.94 19.05
N SER A 221 15.97 -37.63 20.35
CA SER A 221 14.72 -37.64 21.12
C SER A 221 13.78 -36.51 20.73
N LEU A 222 14.34 -35.32 20.46
CA LEU A 222 13.58 -34.17 19.99
C LEU A 222 13.05 -34.43 18.57
N GLU A 223 13.84 -34.97 17.64
CA GLU A 223 13.40 -35.35 16.30
C GLU A 223 12.25 -36.36 16.35
N THR A 224 12.38 -37.40 17.19
CA THR A 224 11.32 -38.40 17.37
C THR A 224 10.04 -37.77 17.91
N ALA A 225 10.16 -36.87 18.90
CA ALA A 225 9.02 -36.19 19.48
C ALA A 225 8.37 -35.18 18.52
N LEU A 226 9.16 -34.47 17.73
CA LEU A 226 8.69 -33.56 16.69
C LEU A 226 7.96 -34.32 15.60
N HIS A 227 8.49 -35.46 15.16
CA HIS A 227 7.82 -36.30 14.17
C HIS A 227 6.46 -36.82 14.68
N ALA A 228 6.41 -37.30 15.92
CA ALA A 228 5.18 -37.78 16.54
C ALA A 228 4.18 -36.64 16.86
N GLY A 229 4.67 -35.45 17.21
CA GLY A 229 3.89 -34.28 17.60
C GLY A 229 3.56 -33.31 16.46
N GLU A 230 3.67 -33.75 15.19
CA GLU A 230 3.44 -32.93 13.99
C GLU A 230 4.24 -31.59 13.98
N GLY A 231 5.48 -31.64 14.47
CA GLY A 231 6.42 -30.51 14.52
C GLY A 231 6.39 -29.72 15.83
N VAL A 232 5.71 -30.19 16.89
CA VAL A 232 5.72 -29.58 18.22
C VAL A 232 6.22 -30.58 19.27
N VAL A 233 7.12 -30.12 20.14
CA VAL A 233 7.66 -30.91 21.26
C VAL A 233 7.54 -30.15 22.57
N TYR A 234 7.23 -30.88 23.62
CA TYR A 234 7.14 -30.37 24.98
C TYR A 234 8.23 -31.00 25.83
N VAL A 235 8.93 -30.18 26.61
CA VAL A 235 10.01 -30.61 27.50
C VAL A 235 9.65 -30.16 28.90
N GLN A 236 9.18 -31.09 29.73
CA GLN A 236 8.89 -30.82 31.13
C GLN A 236 10.17 -30.97 31.96
N VAL A 237 10.60 -29.88 32.60
CA VAL A 237 11.61 -29.95 33.65
C VAL A 237 10.93 -30.45 34.93
N VAL A 238 11.47 -31.50 35.55
CA VAL A 238 10.94 -32.02 36.82
C VAL A 238 11.13 -30.93 37.89
N ASP A 239 10.03 -30.56 38.56
CA ASP A 239 9.93 -29.44 39.53
C ASP A 239 10.20 -28.03 38.95
N GLY A 240 10.12 -27.87 37.62
CA GLY A 240 10.32 -26.60 36.94
C GLY A 240 9.27 -26.31 35.86
N ASP A 241 9.60 -25.38 34.98
CA ASP A 241 8.71 -24.94 33.90
C ASP A 241 8.57 -25.98 32.79
N LEU A 242 7.40 -25.97 32.14
CA LEU A 242 7.17 -26.68 30.89
C LEU A 242 7.73 -25.85 29.73
N LEU A 243 8.81 -26.32 29.12
CA LEU A 243 9.36 -25.73 27.90
C LEU A 243 8.63 -26.33 26.70
N MET A 244 8.48 -25.52 25.65
CA MET A 244 7.82 -25.92 24.41
C MET A 244 8.64 -25.41 23.25
N PHE A 245 8.81 -26.28 22.25
CA PHE A 245 9.52 -25.97 21.03
C PHE A 245 8.69 -26.40 19.82
N SER A 246 8.86 -25.69 18.70
CA SER A 246 8.15 -25.97 17.45
C SER A 246 9.08 -25.78 16.26
N GLU A 247 9.07 -26.74 15.34
CA GLU A 247 9.75 -26.64 14.04
C GLU A 247 8.96 -25.78 13.04
N ASN A 248 7.67 -25.58 13.28
CA ASN A 248 6.79 -24.76 12.46
C ASN A 248 6.44 -23.44 13.18
N PHE A 249 6.07 -22.38 12.46
CA PHE A 249 5.50 -21.18 13.08
C PHE A 249 4.06 -21.44 13.55
N ALA A 250 3.87 -22.24 14.59
CA ALA A 250 2.54 -22.61 15.08
C ALA A 250 2.24 -21.98 16.46
N CYS A 251 1.04 -21.41 16.59
CA CYS A 251 0.45 -21.11 17.88
C CYS A 251 -0.16 -22.36 18.48
N VAL A 252 0.46 -22.79 19.55
CA VAL A 252 0.10 -23.98 20.28
C VAL A 252 -1.08 -23.78 21.20
N ASP A 253 -1.60 -22.57 21.45
CA ASP A 253 -2.86 -22.39 22.21
C ASP A 253 -4.10 -22.40 21.31
N CYS A 254 -3.96 -21.91 20.09
CA CYS A 254 -5.08 -21.73 19.17
C CYS A 254 -5.08 -22.76 18.04
N GLY A 255 -4.00 -23.54 17.88
CA GLY A 255 -3.84 -24.49 16.77
C GLY A 255 -3.66 -23.80 15.41
N ILE A 256 -3.19 -22.55 15.41
CA ILE A 256 -2.99 -21.75 14.19
C ILE A 256 -1.56 -22.00 13.72
N SER A 257 -1.39 -22.40 12.46
CA SER A 257 -0.07 -22.44 11.82
C SER A 257 0.09 -21.22 10.92
N LEU A 258 1.13 -20.43 11.15
CA LEU A 258 1.52 -19.36 10.25
C LEU A 258 2.34 -19.94 9.09
N PRO A 259 2.12 -19.45 7.86
CA PRO A 259 3.00 -19.78 6.74
C PRO A 259 4.40 -19.22 6.96
N GLU A 260 5.36 -19.66 6.14
CA GLU A 260 6.71 -19.10 6.13
C GLU A 260 6.66 -17.56 6.00
N ILE A 261 7.38 -16.88 6.89
CA ILE A 261 7.44 -15.41 6.93
C ILE A 261 8.33 -14.93 5.80
N ALA A 262 7.72 -14.69 4.65
CA ALA A 262 8.37 -14.17 3.45
C ALA A 262 7.88 -12.76 3.11
N PRO A 263 8.67 -11.91 2.42
CA PRO A 263 8.28 -10.54 2.08
C PRO A 263 6.92 -10.41 1.37
N ARG A 264 6.58 -11.41 0.52
CA ARG A 264 5.28 -11.48 -0.19
C ARG A 264 4.06 -11.56 0.73
N MET A 265 4.23 -12.05 1.97
CA MET A 265 3.19 -12.11 2.99
C MET A 265 2.74 -10.71 3.44
N PHE A 266 3.63 -9.74 3.32
CA PHE A 266 3.38 -8.34 3.67
C PHE A 266 2.98 -7.50 2.45
N SER A 267 2.68 -8.11 1.31
CA SER A 267 2.23 -7.40 0.11
C SER A 267 0.73 -7.53 -0.05
N PHE A 268 0.01 -6.40 0.02
CA PHE A 268 -1.42 -6.34 -0.33
C PHE A 268 -1.68 -6.43 -1.83
N ASN A 269 -0.64 -6.36 -2.67
CA ASN A 269 -0.74 -6.62 -4.12
C ASN A 269 -0.60 -8.11 -4.46
N SER A 270 -0.31 -8.95 -3.47
CA SER A 270 -0.12 -10.39 -3.63
C SER A 270 -1.23 -11.17 -2.92
N PRO A 271 -1.80 -12.22 -3.52
CA PRO A 271 -2.82 -13.04 -2.85
C PRO A 271 -2.29 -13.75 -1.59
N PHE A 272 -0.96 -13.85 -1.43
CA PHE A 272 -0.34 -14.39 -0.23
C PHE A 272 -0.59 -13.50 0.99
N GLY A 273 -0.48 -12.18 0.84
CA GLY A 273 -0.63 -11.20 1.93
C GLY A 273 -1.94 -10.42 1.94
N ALA A 274 -2.60 -10.29 0.80
CA ALA A 274 -3.81 -9.48 0.64
C ALA A 274 -5.00 -10.02 1.46
N CYS A 275 -5.75 -9.10 2.07
CA CYS A 275 -7.01 -9.43 2.73
C CYS A 275 -7.95 -10.14 1.73
N PRO A 276 -8.53 -11.31 2.08
CA PRO A 276 -9.37 -12.08 1.16
C PRO A 276 -10.71 -11.41 0.85
N VAL A 277 -11.19 -10.50 1.71
CA VAL A 277 -12.50 -9.84 1.55
C VAL A 277 -12.41 -8.67 0.58
N CYS A 278 -11.44 -7.77 0.75
CA CYS A 278 -11.25 -6.62 -0.13
C CYS A 278 -10.17 -6.83 -1.20
N THR A 279 -9.55 -8.02 -1.27
CA THR A 279 -8.47 -8.36 -2.20
C THR A 279 -7.27 -7.39 -2.15
N GLY A 280 -7.01 -6.82 -0.96
CA GLY A 280 -5.91 -5.87 -0.75
C GLY A 280 -6.23 -4.40 -1.05
N LEU A 281 -7.49 -4.04 -1.36
CA LEU A 281 -7.89 -2.64 -1.55
C LEU A 281 -7.97 -1.87 -0.22
N GLY A 282 -8.44 -2.53 0.84
CA GLY A 282 -8.61 -1.93 2.17
C GLY A 282 -9.93 -1.20 2.37
N SER A 283 -10.62 -0.80 1.30
CA SER A 283 -11.97 -0.24 1.32
C SER A 283 -12.93 -1.06 0.46
N HIS A 284 -14.22 -0.83 0.67
CA HIS A 284 -15.28 -1.14 -0.27
C HIS A 284 -15.99 0.16 -0.64
N LYS A 285 -16.42 0.28 -1.90
CA LYS A 285 -17.36 1.33 -2.28
C LYS A 285 -18.76 0.88 -1.87
N GLU A 286 -19.44 1.70 -1.08
CA GLU A 286 -20.84 1.50 -0.71
C GLU A 286 -21.63 2.78 -1.00
N PHE A 287 -22.90 2.65 -1.40
CA PHE A 287 -23.75 3.82 -1.63
C PHE A 287 -24.00 4.56 -0.31
N ASP A 288 -23.70 5.85 -0.29
CA ASP A 288 -23.94 6.69 0.87
C ASP A 288 -25.36 7.27 0.82
N PRO A 289 -26.23 6.99 1.80
CA PRO A 289 -27.58 7.56 1.85
C PRO A 289 -27.61 9.09 1.75
N ALA A 290 -26.59 9.80 2.26
CA ALA A 290 -26.51 11.25 2.19
C ALA A 290 -26.18 11.76 0.78
N LEU A 291 -25.42 11.01 -0.01
CA LEU A 291 -25.16 11.34 -1.42
C LEU A 291 -26.33 10.95 -2.32
N VAL A 292 -27.01 9.83 -2.00
CA VAL A 292 -28.19 9.37 -2.74
C VAL A 292 -29.39 10.30 -2.49
N VAL A 293 -29.51 10.87 -1.29
CA VAL A 293 -30.55 11.84 -0.90
C VAL A 293 -29.89 13.17 -0.48
N PRO A 294 -29.38 13.96 -1.44
CA PRO A 294 -28.62 15.18 -1.14
C PRO A 294 -29.49 16.31 -0.60
N ASP A 295 -30.75 16.39 -1.04
CA ASP A 295 -31.71 17.39 -0.57
C ASP A 295 -32.98 16.73 0.02
N PRO A 296 -33.06 16.61 1.35
CA PRO A 296 -34.22 16.07 2.07
C PRO A 296 -35.50 16.90 1.94
N THR A 297 -35.47 18.09 1.33
CA THR A 297 -36.66 18.92 1.13
C THR A 297 -37.43 18.56 -0.13
N LEU A 298 -36.82 17.81 -1.05
CA LEU A 298 -37.46 17.36 -2.29
C LEU A 298 -38.39 16.17 -2.05
N SER A 299 -39.37 16.03 -2.94
CA SER A 299 -40.23 14.85 -3.02
C SER A 299 -39.63 13.79 -3.95
N VAL A 300 -40.22 12.59 -3.99
CA VAL A 300 -39.78 11.55 -4.93
C VAL A 300 -40.01 11.98 -6.38
N ALA A 301 -41.13 12.64 -6.66
CA ALA A 301 -41.44 13.17 -7.99
C ALA A 301 -40.47 14.28 -8.44
N ASP A 302 -39.98 15.10 -7.51
CA ASP A 302 -38.99 16.15 -7.80
C ASP A 302 -37.55 15.61 -7.94
N GLY A 303 -37.35 14.32 -7.63
CA GLY A 303 -36.09 13.62 -7.76
C GLY A 303 -35.22 13.69 -6.52
N VAL A 304 -35.78 13.41 -5.34
CA VAL A 304 -35.02 13.29 -4.08
C VAL A 304 -33.87 12.27 -4.17
N PHE A 305 -34.07 11.18 -4.94
CA PHE A 305 -33.03 10.20 -5.21
C PHE A 305 -32.21 10.63 -6.43
N ALA A 306 -31.04 11.22 -6.20
CA ALA A 306 -30.19 11.74 -7.26
C ALA A 306 -29.78 10.71 -8.34
N PRO A 307 -29.47 9.44 -8.03
CA PRO A 307 -29.03 8.46 -9.03
C PRO A 307 -30.17 7.81 -9.82
N LEU A 308 -31.44 8.08 -9.48
CA LEU A 308 -32.60 7.46 -10.12
C LEU A 308 -33.21 8.36 -11.20
N SER A 309 -33.84 7.74 -12.19
CA SER A 309 -34.58 8.46 -13.22
C SER A 309 -35.79 9.18 -12.63
N LYS A 310 -35.97 10.44 -12.99
CA LYS A 310 -37.16 11.25 -12.64
C LYS A 310 -38.41 10.84 -13.42
N ASN A 311 -38.32 9.88 -14.35
CA ASN A 311 -39.45 9.45 -15.15
C ASN A 311 -40.51 8.72 -14.28
N PRO A 312 -41.73 9.26 -14.12
CA PRO A 312 -42.78 8.65 -13.29
C PRO A 312 -43.24 7.28 -13.82
N ASN A 313 -43.02 7.03 -15.11
CA ASN A 313 -43.37 5.76 -15.76
C ASN A 313 -42.26 4.72 -15.67
N SER A 314 -41.10 5.04 -15.09
CA SER A 314 -40.06 4.05 -14.87
C SER A 314 -40.50 3.00 -13.86
N TYR A 315 -40.03 1.76 -14.04
CA TYR A 315 -40.36 0.64 -13.15
C TYR A 315 -40.08 0.97 -11.68
N GLY A 316 -38.91 1.57 -11.39
CA GLY A 316 -38.52 1.97 -10.04
C GLY A 316 -39.45 3.02 -9.43
N MET A 317 -39.81 4.05 -10.20
CA MET A 317 -40.73 5.10 -9.72
C MET A 317 -42.15 4.59 -9.48
N ARG A 318 -42.63 3.66 -10.32
CA ARG A 318 -43.93 2.99 -10.12
C ARG A 318 -43.93 2.16 -8.83
N ALA A 319 -42.87 1.40 -8.57
CA ALA A 319 -42.72 0.63 -7.33
C ALA A 319 -42.65 1.54 -6.09
N ILE A 320 -41.87 2.64 -6.15
CA ILE A 320 -41.77 3.61 -5.05
C ILE A 320 -43.13 4.26 -4.77
N THR A 321 -43.84 4.70 -5.81
CA THR A 321 -45.14 5.37 -5.66
C THR A 321 -46.19 4.42 -5.07
N ALA A 322 -46.16 3.14 -5.45
CA ALA A 322 -47.02 2.12 -4.86
C ALA A 322 -46.74 1.89 -3.37
N LEU A 323 -45.45 1.88 -2.97
CA LEU A 323 -45.08 1.81 -1.55
C LEU A 323 -45.56 3.04 -0.79
N LEU A 324 -45.34 4.24 -1.32
CA LEU A 324 -45.79 5.49 -0.67
C LEU A 324 -47.29 5.48 -0.43
N ALA A 325 -48.08 5.07 -1.43
CA ALA A 325 -49.53 4.99 -1.31
C ALA A 325 -50.00 3.98 -0.24
N ALA A 326 -49.26 2.90 -0.02
CA ALA A 326 -49.55 1.92 1.04
C ALA A 326 -49.30 2.46 2.46
N HIS A 327 -48.47 3.51 2.60
CA HIS A 327 -48.13 4.17 3.87
C HIS A 327 -48.73 5.58 3.99
N ASP A 328 -49.82 5.87 3.27
CA ASP A 328 -50.54 7.15 3.29
C ASP A 328 -49.73 8.39 2.85
N TYR A 329 -48.71 8.19 1.98
CA TYR A 329 -47.94 9.27 1.36
C TYR A 329 -48.14 9.30 -0.16
N ASP A 330 -47.85 10.44 -0.78
CA ASP A 330 -47.86 10.59 -2.23
C ASP A 330 -46.45 10.88 -2.78
N ALA A 331 -46.29 10.77 -4.10
CA ALA A 331 -45.01 11.03 -4.77
C ALA A 331 -44.52 12.49 -4.63
N HIS A 332 -45.41 13.43 -4.27
CA HIS A 332 -45.11 14.85 -4.09
C HIS A 332 -44.83 15.22 -2.62
N THR A 333 -44.94 14.26 -1.72
CA THR A 333 -44.66 14.46 -0.31
C THR A 333 -43.16 14.68 -0.13
N PRO A 334 -42.72 15.80 0.47
CA PRO A 334 -41.32 16.04 0.77
C PRO A 334 -40.72 14.94 1.67
N TRP A 335 -39.49 14.53 1.39
CA TRP A 335 -38.81 13.46 2.12
C TRP A 335 -38.76 13.69 3.63
N ASN A 336 -38.46 14.92 4.06
CA ASN A 336 -38.41 15.31 5.47
C ASN A 336 -39.77 15.26 6.21
N ARG A 337 -40.89 15.16 5.50
CA ARG A 337 -42.23 15.01 6.10
C ARG A 337 -42.65 13.56 6.28
N MET A 338 -41.91 12.63 5.69
CA MET A 338 -42.14 11.20 5.88
C MET A 338 -41.56 10.74 7.22
N ASP A 339 -42.21 9.75 7.83
CA ASP A 339 -41.68 9.12 9.04
C ASP A 339 -40.41 8.29 8.74
N LYS A 340 -39.56 8.12 9.75
CA LYS A 340 -38.27 7.41 9.61
C LYS A 340 -38.42 5.95 9.20
N LYS A 341 -39.56 5.32 9.51
CA LYS A 341 -39.81 3.91 9.18
C LYS A 341 -40.01 3.79 7.67
N THR A 342 -40.83 4.66 7.08
CA THR A 342 -41.07 4.75 5.64
C THR A 342 -39.81 5.14 4.88
N GLN A 343 -39.05 6.14 5.35
CA GLN A 343 -37.74 6.49 4.76
C GLN A 343 -36.77 5.29 4.74
N LYS A 344 -36.72 4.51 5.82
CA LYS A 344 -35.87 3.32 5.91
C LYS A 344 -36.34 2.23 4.94
N MET A 345 -37.65 2.00 4.84
CA MET A 345 -38.21 1.04 3.88
C MET A 345 -37.88 1.45 2.44
N LEU A 346 -38.02 2.74 2.09
CA LEU A 346 -37.67 3.26 0.77
C LEU A 346 -36.20 3.02 0.40
N LEU A 347 -35.27 3.26 1.34
CA LEU A 347 -33.83 3.11 1.09
C LEU A 347 -33.35 1.65 1.10
N TYR A 348 -33.75 0.86 2.10
CA TYR A 348 -33.17 -0.47 2.35
C TYR A 348 -34.07 -1.63 1.92
N GLY A 349 -35.31 -1.34 1.51
CA GLY A 349 -36.29 -2.35 1.13
C GLY A 349 -37.19 -2.78 2.29
N SER A 350 -38.21 -3.56 1.95
CA SER A 350 -39.12 -4.20 2.91
C SER A 350 -39.64 -5.52 2.36
N ASP A 351 -40.08 -6.42 3.25
CA ASP A 351 -40.78 -7.66 2.88
C ASP A 351 -42.24 -7.40 2.42
N GLU A 352 -42.63 -6.14 2.32
CA GLU A 352 -43.96 -5.72 1.92
C GLU A 352 -44.09 -5.82 0.40
N TYR A 353 -45.17 -6.45 -0.05
CA TYR A 353 -45.46 -6.61 -1.46
C TYR A 353 -46.19 -5.39 -1.97
N VAL A 354 -45.66 -4.80 -3.04
CA VAL A 354 -46.28 -3.66 -3.74
C VAL A 354 -46.85 -4.13 -5.07
N SER A 355 -48.07 -3.67 -5.37
CA SER A 355 -48.74 -3.93 -6.64
C SER A 355 -48.72 -2.69 -7.51
N PHE A 356 -48.25 -2.81 -8.76
CA PHE A 356 -48.26 -1.69 -9.71
C PHE A 356 -48.31 -2.17 -11.17
N GLN A 357 -48.84 -1.31 -12.03
CA GLN A 357 -48.83 -1.52 -13.48
C GLN A 357 -47.62 -0.84 -14.11
N TYR A 358 -46.94 -1.55 -15.00
CA TYR A 358 -45.81 -1.04 -15.76
C TYR A 358 -45.89 -1.48 -17.23
N THR A 359 -45.77 -0.51 -18.12
CA THR A 359 -45.67 -0.72 -19.56
C THR A 359 -44.21 -0.89 -19.93
N ASN A 360 -43.85 -2.05 -20.48
CA ASN A 360 -42.47 -2.31 -20.91
C ASN A 360 -42.12 -1.57 -22.20
N MET A 361 -40.85 -1.67 -22.62
CA MET A 361 -40.37 -1.03 -23.87
C MET A 361 -41.07 -1.54 -25.15
N PHE A 362 -41.78 -2.66 -25.08
CA PHE A 362 -42.54 -3.24 -26.20
C PHE A 362 -44.02 -2.82 -26.20
N GLY A 363 -44.44 -1.94 -25.27
CA GLY A 363 -45.82 -1.48 -25.15
C GLY A 363 -46.76 -2.46 -24.46
N GLU A 364 -46.25 -3.55 -23.88
CA GLU A 364 -47.06 -4.50 -23.12
C GLU A 364 -47.27 -3.96 -21.70
N GLU A 365 -48.53 -3.83 -21.28
CA GLU A 365 -48.88 -3.54 -19.89
C GLU A 365 -48.89 -4.83 -19.08
N LYS A 366 -48.13 -4.85 -17.98
CA LYS A 366 -48.12 -5.95 -17.02
C LYS A 366 -48.34 -5.42 -15.61
N GLU A 367 -49.12 -6.18 -14.84
CA GLU A 367 -49.27 -5.99 -13.41
C GLU A 367 -48.18 -6.77 -12.68
N TYR A 368 -47.47 -6.11 -11.77
CA TYR A 368 -46.43 -6.70 -10.95
C TYR A 368 -46.89 -6.73 -9.49
N HIS A 369 -46.62 -7.84 -8.81
CA HIS A 369 -46.81 -7.99 -7.37
C HIS A 369 -45.51 -8.58 -6.79
N VAL A 370 -44.64 -7.70 -6.29
CA VAL A 370 -43.27 -8.05 -5.88
C VAL A 370 -42.93 -7.41 -4.54
N PRO A 371 -42.04 -8.01 -3.73
CA PRO A 371 -41.51 -7.35 -2.55
C PRO A 371 -40.70 -6.12 -2.96
N TYR A 372 -40.76 -5.06 -2.16
CA TYR A 372 -40.03 -3.83 -2.46
C TYR A 372 -38.53 -3.96 -2.14
N GLU A 373 -37.71 -4.02 -3.19
CA GLU A 373 -36.25 -4.22 -3.12
C GLU A 373 -35.50 -3.13 -2.33
N GLY A 374 -35.98 -1.88 -2.37
CA GLY A 374 -35.25 -0.72 -1.83
C GLY A 374 -34.34 -0.04 -2.85
N VAL A 375 -34.11 1.26 -2.65
CA VAL A 375 -33.26 2.06 -3.55
C VAL A 375 -31.79 1.64 -3.49
N LEU A 376 -31.21 1.47 -2.30
CA LEU A 376 -29.79 1.14 -2.14
C LEU A 376 -29.46 -0.28 -2.64
N PRO A 377 -30.25 -1.33 -2.33
CA PRO A 377 -30.02 -2.66 -2.92
C PRO A 377 -30.16 -2.65 -4.44
N ALA A 378 -31.16 -1.94 -4.99
CA ALA A 378 -31.34 -1.81 -6.44
C ALA A 378 -30.14 -1.11 -7.11
N LEU A 379 -29.62 -0.03 -6.52
CA LEU A 379 -28.41 0.65 -7.00
C LEU A 379 -27.17 -0.25 -6.91
N THR A 380 -27.01 -0.97 -5.79
CA THR A 380 -25.91 -1.93 -5.59
C THR A 380 -25.93 -3.04 -6.64
N ARG A 381 -27.11 -3.58 -6.94
CA ARG A 381 -27.28 -4.59 -7.97
C ARG A 381 -26.97 -4.04 -9.36
N ARG A 382 -27.51 -2.85 -9.71
CA ARG A 382 -27.21 -2.18 -10.98
C ARG A 382 -25.72 -1.89 -11.15
N TYR A 383 -25.04 -1.42 -10.11
CA TYR A 383 -23.60 -1.17 -10.14
C TYR A 383 -22.80 -2.45 -10.48
N ARG A 384 -23.19 -3.60 -9.89
CA ARG A 384 -22.54 -4.89 -10.14
C ARG A 384 -22.87 -5.52 -11.50
N GLU A 385 -24.09 -5.32 -11.98
CA GLU A 385 -24.59 -5.89 -13.24
C GLU A 385 -24.30 -5.02 -14.47
N THR A 386 -23.91 -3.76 -14.28
CA THR A 386 -23.63 -2.84 -15.39
C THR A 386 -22.30 -3.17 -16.05
N ASP A 387 -22.31 -3.33 -17.38
CA ASP A 387 -21.11 -3.54 -18.20
C ASP A 387 -20.50 -2.23 -18.76
N SER A 388 -21.22 -1.11 -18.69
CA SER A 388 -20.74 0.21 -19.15
C SER A 388 -19.88 0.90 -18.09
N GLU A 389 -18.66 1.29 -18.46
CA GLU A 389 -17.75 2.04 -17.57
C GLU A 389 -18.31 3.42 -17.22
N GLU A 390 -18.85 4.17 -18.19
CA GLU A 390 -19.44 5.50 -17.97
C GLU A 390 -20.59 5.45 -16.94
N MET A 391 -21.46 4.44 -17.06
CA MET A 391 -22.54 4.25 -16.08
C MET A 391 -21.99 3.86 -14.71
N ARG A 392 -20.95 3.03 -14.66
CA ARG A 392 -20.29 2.64 -13.41
C ARG A 392 -19.71 3.85 -12.70
N GLU A 393 -18.98 4.69 -13.41
CA GLU A 393 -18.42 5.95 -12.88
C GLU A 393 -19.53 6.87 -12.35
N SER A 394 -20.63 7.04 -13.10
CA SER A 394 -21.75 7.87 -12.63
C SER A 394 -22.39 7.38 -11.33
N TYR A 395 -22.35 6.06 -11.06
CA TYR A 395 -22.83 5.51 -9.79
C TYR A 395 -21.83 5.74 -8.66
N GLU A 396 -20.53 5.72 -8.95
CA GLU A 396 -19.47 5.91 -7.95
C GLU A 396 -19.47 7.32 -7.35
N ASP A 397 -20.02 8.33 -8.05
CA ASP A 397 -20.25 9.68 -7.52
C ASP A 397 -21.16 9.70 -6.28
N TYR A 398 -21.98 8.66 -6.10
CA TYR A 398 -22.90 8.51 -4.97
C TYR A 398 -22.44 7.46 -3.95
N MET A 399 -21.20 6.99 -4.08
CA MET A 399 -20.61 6.00 -3.20
C MET A 399 -19.51 6.62 -2.37
N THR A 400 -19.33 6.11 -1.16
CA THR A 400 -18.18 6.43 -0.30
C THR A 400 -17.34 5.19 -0.07
N ASP A 401 -16.04 5.42 0.10
CA ASP A 401 -15.11 4.36 0.52
C ASP A 401 -15.30 4.08 2.01
N THR A 402 -15.83 2.91 2.33
CA THR A 402 -15.92 2.41 3.71
C THR A 402 -14.74 1.49 4.00
N PRO A 403 -14.07 1.61 5.17
CA PRO A 403 -13.00 0.69 5.54
C PRO A 403 -13.52 -0.76 5.56
N CYS A 404 -12.73 -1.66 4.98
CA CYS A 404 -13.11 -3.07 4.91
C CYS A 404 -13.39 -3.66 6.29
N SER A 405 -14.50 -4.35 6.45
CA SER A 405 -14.94 -4.93 7.74
C SER A 405 -13.99 -6.00 8.29
N ALA A 406 -13.22 -6.67 7.44
CA ALA A 406 -12.32 -7.75 7.84
C ALA A 406 -10.89 -7.29 8.18
N CYS A 407 -10.35 -6.31 7.44
CA CYS A 407 -8.99 -5.81 7.68
C CYS A 407 -8.95 -4.39 8.26
N HIS A 408 -10.11 -3.74 8.43
CA HIS A 408 -10.25 -2.38 8.96
C HIS A 408 -9.34 -1.36 8.25
N GLY A 409 -9.20 -1.46 6.93
CA GLY A 409 -8.32 -0.60 6.13
C GLY A 409 -6.87 -1.06 6.01
N ALA A 410 -6.44 -2.11 6.73
CA ALA A 410 -5.05 -2.55 6.74
C ALA A 410 -4.58 -3.29 5.47
N ARG A 411 -5.51 -3.67 4.58
CA ARG A 411 -5.28 -4.34 3.28
C ARG A 411 -4.66 -5.75 3.36
N LEU A 412 -4.20 -6.18 4.53
CA LEU A 412 -3.48 -7.43 4.72
C LEU A 412 -4.30 -8.49 5.47
N LYS A 413 -3.82 -9.74 5.41
CA LYS A 413 -4.33 -10.85 6.20
C LYS A 413 -3.97 -10.73 7.69
N PRO A 414 -4.79 -11.31 8.59
CA PRO A 414 -4.52 -11.30 10.04
C PRO A 414 -3.14 -11.88 10.40
N GLU A 415 -2.70 -12.92 9.69
CA GLU A 415 -1.39 -13.55 9.91
C GLU A 415 -0.23 -12.59 9.65
N ALA A 416 -0.35 -11.73 8.63
CA ALA A 416 0.67 -10.72 8.32
C ALA A 416 0.67 -9.58 9.34
N LEU A 417 -0.52 -9.20 9.82
CA LEU A 417 -0.70 -8.17 10.84
C LEU A 417 -0.28 -8.61 12.24
N ALA A 418 -0.09 -9.92 12.46
CA ALA A 418 0.39 -10.46 13.72
C ALA A 418 1.94 -10.44 13.83
N VAL A 419 2.65 -10.10 12.76
CA VAL A 419 4.10 -9.91 12.81
C VAL A 419 4.41 -8.47 13.18
N THR A 420 5.24 -8.26 14.20
CA THR A 420 5.58 -6.92 14.70
C THR A 420 7.08 -6.66 14.72
N VAL A 421 7.45 -5.39 14.52
CA VAL A 421 8.80 -4.85 14.72
C VAL A 421 8.66 -3.69 15.69
N GLY A 422 9.44 -3.67 16.78
CA GLY A 422 9.31 -2.65 17.83
C GLY A 422 7.89 -2.59 18.44
N GLY A 423 7.16 -3.70 18.46
CA GLY A 423 5.79 -3.77 18.96
C GLY A 423 4.70 -3.26 18.01
N LYS A 424 5.01 -2.77 16.80
CA LYS A 424 4.02 -2.38 15.79
C LYS A 424 4.01 -3.33 14.60
N ASN A 425 2.83 -3.66 14.09
CA ASN A 425 2.70 -4.35 12.81
C ASN A 425 2.90 -3.40 11.62
N ILE A 426 3.08 -3.95 10.43
CA ILE A 426 3.42 -3.15 9.24
C ILE A 426 2.35 -2.11 8.91
N ALA A 427 1.06 -2.43 9.09
CA ALA A 427 -0.03 -1.49 8.83
C ALA A 427 0.00 -0.32 9.82
N ALA A 428 0.20 -0.61 11.11
CA ALA A 428 0.31 0.40 12.16
C ALA A 428 1.53 1.32 11.96
N LEU A 429 2.66 0.77 11.50
CA LEU A 429 3.83 1.58 11.15
C LEU A 429 3.54 2.49 9.95
N THR A 430 2.95 1.96 8.89
CA THR A 430 2.64 2.76 7.69
C THR A 430 1.56 3.82 7.89
N ALA A 431 0.76 3.71 8.94
CA ALA A 431 -0.24 4.69 9.33
C ALA A 431 0.35 5.88 10.11
N LEU A 432 1.60 5.78 10.60
CA LEU A 432 2.31 6.90 11.18
C LEU A 432 2.65 7.94 10.11
N THR A 433 2.79 9.19 10.52
CA THR A 433 3.40 10.21 9.65
C THR A 433 4.85 9.85 9.35
N ILE A 434 5.42 10.34 8.26
CA ILE A 434 6.81 10.07 7.88
C ILE A 434 7.78 10.43 9.02
N ARG A 435 7.54 11.56 9.69
CA ARG A 435 8.30 11.98 10.87
C ARG A 435 8.22 10.99 12.02
N GLU A 436 7.01 10.54 12.34
CA GLU A 436 6.78 9.57 13.42
C GLU A 436 7.34 8.18 13.07
N ALA A 437 7.25 7.77 11.81
CA ALA A 437 7.78 6.49 11.34
C ALA A 437 9.32 6.44 11.47
N ASP A 438 10.01 7.52 11.09
CA ASP A 438 11.47 7.63 11.23
C ASP A 438 11.91 7.59 12.70
N ALA A 439 11.25 8.37 13.55
CA ALA A 439 11.51 8.36 14.99
C ALA A 439 11.20 7.00 15.64
N PHE A 440 10.11 6.34 15.22
CA PHE A 440 9.73 5.02 15.72
C PHE A 440 10.77 3.95 15.34
N LEU A 441 11.22 3.92 14.09
CA LEU A 441 12.23 2.97 13.63
C LEU A 441 13.55 3.16 14.38
N THR A 442 14.00 4.40 14.53
CA THR A 442 15.21 4.75 15.30
C THR A 442 15.13 4.26 16.76
N ALA A 443 13.95 4.36 17.38
CA ALA A 443 13.73 3.85 18.73
C ALA A 443 13.69 2.32 18.77
N ALA A 444 12.99 1.69 17.81
CA ALA A 444 12.85 0.24 17.74
C ALA A 444 14.19 -0.48 17.54
N GLU A 445 15.14 0.14 16.83
CA GLU A 445 16.49 -0.37 16.64
C GLU A 445 17.26 -0.62 17.95
N GLN A 446 16.95 0.14 19.01
CA GLN A 446 17.61 -0.01 20.31
C GLN A 446 17.25 -1.32 21.01
N ASP A 447 16.08 -1.88 20.68
CA ASP A 447 15.56 -3.14 21.23
C ASP A 447 15.93 -4.37 20.38
N PHE A 448 16.75 -4.19 19.34
CA PHE A 448 17.15 -5.27 18.46
C PHE A 448 18.25 -6.11 19.09
N THR A 449 18.11 -7.42 18.98
CA THR A 449 19.19 -8.35 19.31
C THR A 449 20.38 -8.13 18.36
N PRO A 450 21.62 -8.49 18.74
CA PRO A 450 22.78 -8.37 17.86
C PRO A 450 22.61 -9.05 16.50
N ARG A 451 21.83 -10.14 16.46
CA ARG A 451 21.48 -10.85 15.22
C ARG A 451 20.49 -10.05 14.37
N GLU A 452 19.42 -9.52 14.96
CA GLU A 452 18.43 -8.68 14.27
C GLU A 452 19.12 -7.43 13.71
N ALA A 453 19.93 -6.73 14.51
CA ALA A 453 20.66 -5.54 14.07
C ALA A 453 21.59 -5.82 12.88
N LYS A 454 22.29 -6.97 12.87
CA LYS A 454 23.15 -7.36 11.75
C LYS A 454 22.37 -7.66 10.46
N ILE A 455 21.20 -8.28 10.57
CA ILE A 455 20.38 -8.65 9.40
C ILE A 455 19.61 -7.44 8.86
N ALA A 456 19.06 -6.61 9.76
CA ALA A 456 18.21 -5.49 9.42
C ALA A 456 18.99 -4.19 9.09
N GLY A 457 20.27 -4.09 9.47
CA GLY A 457 21.04 -2.84 9.38
C GLY A 457 21.05 -2.20 8.00
N GLU A 458 21.36 -2.95 6.94
CA GLU A 458 21.34 -2.42 5.56
C GLU A 458 19.92 -2.05 5.11
N ILE A 459 18.90 -2.81 5.52
CA ILE A 459 17.50 -2.53 5.17
C ILE A 459 17.04 -1.24 5.85
N LEU A 460 17.37 -1.06 7.12
CA LEU A 460 17.01 0.12 7.91
C LEU A 460 17.72 1.37 7.40
N LYS A 461 19.00 1.25 7.02
CA LYS A 461 19.74 2.35 6.38
C LYS A 461 19.03 2.86 5.12
N GLU A 462 18.55 1.95 4.28
CA GLU A 462 17.80 2.29 3.07
C GLU A 462 16.41 2.87 3.35
N ILE A 463 15.74 2.44 4.43
CA ILE A 463 14.47 3.01 4.88
C ILE A 463 14.66 4.42 5.41
N HIS A 464 15.62 4.63 6.33
CA HIS A 464 15.94 5.93 6.90
C HIS A 464 16.34 6.94 5.84
N ALA A 465 17.21 6.55 4.89
CA ALA A 465 17.59 7.42 3.79
C ALA A 465 16.38 7.92 2.99
N ARG A 466 15.45 7.02 2.62
CA ARG A 466 14.23 7.39 1.88
C ARG A 466 13.26 8.23 2.71
N LEU A 467 13.09 7.92 4.00
CA LEU A 467 12.28 8.73 4.89
C LEU A 467 12.88 10.15 5.02
N HIS A 468 14.20 10.26 5.17
CA HIS A 468 14.90 11.55 5.25
C HIS A 468 14.75 12.36 3.98
N PHE A 469 14.85 11.76 2.79
CA PHE A 469 14.58 12.49 1.54
C PHE A 469 13.15 13.05 1.50
N LEU A 470 12.15 12.31 1.98
CA LEU A 470 10.78 12.80 2.08
C LEU A 470 10.62 13.91 3.14
N LEU A 471 11.36 13.81 4.26
CA LEU A 471 11.44 14.88 5.24
C LEU A 471 12.04 16.13 4.61
N ASP A 472 13.14 16.03 3.87
CA ASP A 472 13.87 17.13 3.25
C ASP A 472 13.02 17.93 2.29
N VAL A 473 12.20 17.25 1.46
CA VAL A 473 11.23 17.91 0.56
C VAL A 473 9.96 18.40 1.27
N GLY A 474 9.88 18.30 2.60
CA GLY A 474 8.77 18.86 3.39
C GLY A 474 7.48 18.04 3.37
N LEU A 475 7.57 16.73 3.16
CA LEU A 475 6.41 15.83 3.16
C LEU A 475 6.20 15.11 4.50
N ASP A 476 6.73 15.66 5.59
CA ASP A 476 6.81 15.00 6.89
C ASP A 476 5.45 14.66 7.53
N TYR A 477 4.39 15.35 7.11
CA TYR A 477 3.01 15.16 7.56
C TYR A 477 2.27 14.03 6.84
N LEU A 478 2.79 13.50 5.73
CA LEU A 478 2.18 12.40 5.01
C LEU A 478 2.35 11.09 5.76
N THR A 479 1.44 10.15 5.53
CA THR A 479 1.60 8.75 5.97
C THR A 479 1.99 7.88 4.79
N LEU A 480 2.71 6.78 5.04
CA LEU A 480 3.09 5.81 4.00
C LEU A 480 1.87 5.04 3.45
N SER A 481 0.79 4.98 4.22
CA SER A 481 -0.48 4.34 3.83
C SER A 481 -1.40 5.23 2.99
N ARG A 482 -1.14 6.55 2.89
CA ARG A 482 -1.96 7.48 2.10
C ARG A 482 -2.00 7.04 0.64
N ALA A 483 -3.20 6.99 0.06
CA ALA A 483 -3.41 6.59 -1.33
C ALA A 483 -2.77 7.61 -2.30
N ALA A 484 -2.05 7.12 -3.29
CA ALA A 484 -1.33 7.97 -4.25
C ALA A 484 -2.26 8.86 -5.07
N SER A 485 -3.48 8.39 -5.34
CA SER A 485 -4.52 9.15 -6.05
C SER A 485 -5.04 10.38 -5.29
N THR A 486 -4.79 10.46 -3.98
CA THR A 486 -5.23 11.58 -3.12
C THR A 486 -4.19 12.68 -2.97
N LEU A 487 -3.02 12.51 -3.59
CA LEU A 487 -1.93 13.48 -3.52
C LEU A 487 -2.21 14.67 -4.44
N SER A 488 -1.87 15.87 -3.98
CA SER A 488 -1.83 17.03 -4.87
C SER A 488 -0.72 16.90 -5.91
N GLY A 489 -0.81 17.65 -7.02
CA GLY A 489 0.24 17.66 -8.04
C GLY A 489 1.63 17.97 -7.45
N GLY A 490 1.72 18.97 -6.57
CA GLY A 490 2.95 19.33 -5.87
C GLY A 490 3.44 18.25 -4.88
N GLU A 491 2.54 17.57 -4.16
CA GLU A 491 2.91 16.43 -3.30
C GLU A 491 3.51 15.29 -4.12
N ALA A 492 2.84 14.90 -5.21
CA ALA A 492 3.28 13.85 -6.12
C ALA A 492 4.65 14.17 -6.76
N GLN A 493 4.84 15.43 -7.18
CA GLN A 493 6.08 15.91 -7.75
C GLN A 493 7.24 15.85 -6.74
N ARG A 494 7.02 16.30 -5.50
CA ARG A 494 8.02 16.24 -4.43
C ARG A 494 8.37 14.82 -4.01
N ILE A 495 7.41 13.89 -4.02
CA ILE A 495 7.68 12.46 -3.82
C ILE A 495 8.61 11.97 -4.92
N ARG A 496 8.33 12.30 -6.19
CA ARG A 496 9.17 11.90 -7.32
C ARG A 496 10.58 12.48 -7.20
N LEU A 497 10.71 13.75 -6.80
CA LEU A 497 12.00 14.39 -6.53
C LEU A 497 12.79 13.64 -5.45
N ALA A 498 12.16 13.31 -4.31
CA ALA A 498 12.79 12.54 -3.24
C ALA A 498 13.27 11.15 -3.73
N THR A 499 12.45 10.45 -4.52
CA THR A 499 12.84 9.17 -5.13
C THR A 499 14.04 9.32 -6.08
N GLN A 500 14.10 10.40 -6.87
CA GLN A 500 15.22 10.64 -7.78
C GLN A 500 16.52 10.91 -7.02
N ILE A 501 16.49 11.65 -5.91
CA ILE A 501 17.67 11.87 -5.08
C ILE A 501 18.15 10.55 -4.47
N GLY A 502 17.23 9.73 -3.98
CA GLY A 502 17.54 8.41 -3.45
C GLY A 502 18.11 7.42 -4.47
N SER A 503 17.92 7.66 -5.77
CA SER A 503 18.50 6.81 -6.82
C SER A 503 20.02 6.98 -6.98
N GLY A 504 20.57 8.10 -6.49
CA GLY A 504 22.02 8.37 -6.55
C GLY A 504 22.59 8.47 -7.98
N LEU A 505 21.75 8.74 -8.98
CA LEU A 505 22.18 8.85 -10.37
C LEU A 505 23.04 10.10 -10.58
N MET A 506 24.05 9.97 -11.44
CA MET A 506 24.99 11.03 -11.83
C MET A 506 25.00 11.18 -13.35
N GLY A 507 25.31 12.39 -13.85
CA GLY A 507 25.35 12.68 -15.28
C GLY A 507 23.98 12.71 -15.96
N VAL A 508 22.90 12.81 -15.18
CA VAL A 508 21.51 12.89 -15.66
C VAL A 508 21.12 14.35 -15.88
N LEU A 509 20.23 14.57 -16.85
CA LEU A 509 19.53 15.85 -17.05
C LEU A 509 18.14 15.79 -16.42
N TYR A 510 17.94 16.48 -15.30
CA TYR A 510 16.63 16.57 -14.66
C TYR A 510 15.88 17.80 -15.16
N ILE A 511 14.62 17.61 -15.56
CA ILE A 511 13.78 18.68 -16.10
C ILE A 511 12.52 18.79 -15.23
N LEU A 512 12.36 19.90 -14.53
CA LEU A 512 11.34 20.11 -13.51
C LEU A 512 10.34 21.19 -13.95
N ASP A 513 9.05 20.94 -13.69
CA ASP A 513 7.95 21.85 -14.04
C ASP A 513 7.38 22.54 -12.81
N GLU A 514 7.78 23.79 -12.55
CA GLU A 514 7.26 24.64 -11.46
C GLU A 514 7.20 23.91 -10.09
N PRO A 515 8.32 23.38 -9.57
CA PRO A 515 8.35 22.60 -8.34
C PRO A 515 7.96 23.39 -7.08
N SER A 516 7.92 24.72 -7.14
CA SER A 516 7.43 25.58 -6.05
C SER A 516 5.90 25.58 -5.91
N ILE A 517 5.14 25.04 -6.88
CA ILE A 517 3.68 25.05 -6.86
C ILE A 517 3.11 24.32 -5.64
N GLY A 518 2.15 24.99 -4.98
CA GLY A 518 1.47 24.46 -3.80
C GLY A 518 2.40 24.30 -2.59
N LEU A 519 3.56 24.95 -2.60
CA LEU A 519 4.50 25.00 -1.50
C LEU A 519 4.37 26.33 -0.75
N HIS A 520 4.50 26.29 0.57
CA HIS A 520 4.54 27.51 1.37
C HIS A 520 5.94 28.14 1.30
N GLN A 521 6.06 29.48 1.28
CA GLN A 521 7.35 30.18 1.12
C GLN A 521 8.44 29.69 2.09
N ARG A 522 8.04 29.37 3.33
CA ARG A 522 8.94 28.82 4.36
C ARG A 522 9.67 27.55 3.91
N ASP A 523 9.00 26.70 3.14
CA ASP A 523 9.54 25.42 2.70
C ASP A 523 10.32 25.54 1.38
N ASN A 524 10.25 26.69 0.71
CA ASN A 524 10.93 26.92 -0.58
C ASN A 524 12.44 26.78 -0.46
N ASN A 525 13.00 27.29 0.65
CA ASN A 525 14.43 27.11 0.96
C ASN A 525 14.86 25.64 1.06
N ARG A 526 13.95 24.76 1.52
CA ARG A 526 14.25 23.32 1.62
C ARG A 526 14.25 22.68 0.23
N LEU A 527 13.29 23.04 -0.61
CA LEU A 527 13.26 22.64 -2.02
C LEU A 527 14.53 23.09 -2.75
N LEU A 528 14.94 24.35 -2.59
CA LEU A 528 16.16 24.87 -3.21
C LEU A 528 17.43 24.16 -2.73
N ALA A 529 17.53 23.87 -1.43
CA ALA A 529 18.63 23.07 -0.90
C ALA A 529 18.67 21.67 -1.54
N THR A 530 17.50 21.10 -1.77
CA THR A 530 17.32 19.78 -2.38
C THR A 530 17.71 19.79 -3.87
N LEU A 531 17.32 20.81 -4.62
CA LEU A 531 17.70 20.98 -6.03
C LEU A 531 19.21 21.19 -6.19
N ARG A 532 19.82 21.97 -5.29
CA ARG A 532 21.27 22.15 -5.23
C ARG A 532 21.99 20.85 -4.91
N HIS A 533 21.48 20.06 -3.97
CA HIS A 533 22.02 18.73 -3.70
C HIS A 533 21.99 17.85 -4.96
N LEU A 534 20.85 17.80 -5.66
CA LEU A 534 20.71 17.00 -6.88
C LEU A 534 21.72 17.42 -7.97
N ARG A 535 21.95 18.73 -8.11
CA ARG A 535 23.00 19.29 -8.99
C ARG A 535 24.39 18.86 -8.53
N ASP A 536 24.69 19.04 -7.25
CA ASP A 536 26.03 18.81 -6.67
C ASP A 536 26.44 17.33 -6.68
N LEU A 537 25.50 16.40 -6.85
CA LEU A 537 25.78 14.99 -7.18
C LEU A 537 26.41 14.79 -8.58
N GLY A 538 26.51 15.84 -9.40
CA GLY A 538 27.04 15.79 -10.76
C GLY A 538 25.93 15.66 -11.81
N ASN A 539 24.78 16.30 -11.57
CA ASN A 539 23.66 16.34 -12.53
C ASN A 539 23.43 17.77 -13.01
N THR A 540 22.77 17.88 -14.17
CA THR A 540 22.30 19.17 -14.69
C THR A 540 20.80 19.28 -14.46
N LEU A 541 20.33 20.43 -13.97
CA LEU A 541 18.91 20.69 -13.73
C LEU A 541 18.44 21.80 -14.67
N ILE A 542 17.30 21.58 -15.32
CA ILE A 542 16.54 22.61 -16.02
C ILE A 542 15.20 22.73 -15.30
N VAL A 543 14.95 23.87 -14.66
CA VAL A 543 13.75 24.14 -13.88
C VAL A 543 12.94 25.20 -14.59
N VAL A 544 11.71 24.87 -15.00
CA VAL A 544 10.76 25.88 -15.50
C VAL A 544 10.15 26.55 -14.27
N GLU A 545 10.43 27.84 -14.05
CA GLU A 545 10.00 28.55 -12.84
C GLU A 545 9.76 30.03 -13.05
N HIS A 546 8.97 30.56 -12.10
CA HIS A 546 8.60 31.96 -11.97
C HIS A 546 8.86 32.51 -10.55
N ASP A 547 9.22 31.63 -9.61
CA ASP A 547 9.55 32.02 -8.24
C ASP A 547 10.88 32.81 -8.15
N GLU A 548 10.80 33.94 -7.45
CA GLU A 548 11.90 34.89 -7.29
C GLU A 548 13.12 34.24 -6.60
N ASP A 549 12.90 33.53 -5.49
CA ASP A 549 13.98 32.88 -4.71
C ASP A 549 14.69 31.82 -5.57
N THR A 550 13.94 31.07 -6.38
CA THR A 550 14.48 30.05 -7.27
C THR A 550 15.33 30.64 -8.38
N MET A 551 14.89 31.74 -8.98
CA MET A 551 15.65 32.45 -10.00
C MET A 551 16.94 33.06 -9.44
N TYR A 552 16.89 33.70 -8.27
CA TYR A 552 18.12 34.20 -7.62
C TYR A 552 19.08 33.08 -7.23
N ALA A 553 18.57 31.90 -6.91
CA ALA A 553 19.36 30.73 -6.57
C ALA A 553 19.97 30.01 -7.78
N ALA A 554 19.51 30.31 -9.00
CA ALA A 554 19.95 29.67 -10.22
C ALA A 554 21.41 30.03 -10.58
N ASP A 555 22.13 29.07 -11.14
CA ASP A 555 23.46 29.32 -11.69
C ASP A 555 23.37 30.01 -13.06
N HIS A 556 22.28 29.78 -13.79
CA HIS A 556 22.02 30.34 -15.12
C HIS A 556 20.51 30.47 -15.35
N ILE A 557 20.09 31.52 -16.05
CA ILE A 557 18.69 31.80 -16.38
C ILE A 557 18.56 31.99 -17.89
N ILE A 558 17.50 31.40 -18.46
CA ILE A 558 17.09 31.57 -19.85
C ILE A 558 15.69 32.17 -19.83
N ASP A 559 15.56 33.43 -20.25
CA ASP A 559 14.28 34.12 -20.37
C ASP A 559 13.71 33.93 -21.78
N ILE A 560 12.52 33.35 -21.87
CA ILE A 560 11.84 33.04 -23.13
C ILE A 560 10.65 33.96 -23.35
N GLY A 561 10.67 34.59 -24.53
CA GLY A 561 9.58 35.28 -25.20
C GLY A 561 9.21 36.61 -24.53
N PRO A 562 9.23 37.74 -25.25
CA PRO A 562 8.68 38.99 -24.72
C PRO A 562 7.14 38.95 -24.65
N GLY A 563 6.50 37.88 -25.15
CA GLY A 563 5.06 37.68 -25.16
C GLY A 563 4.69 36.20 -25.16
N ALA A 564 3.38 35.93 -25.28
CA ALA A 564 2.83 34.57 -25.33
C ALA A 564 2.42 34.17 -26.75
N GLY A 565 2.36 32.87 -27.02
CA GLY A 565 1.87 32.33 -28.29
C GLY A 565 2.74 32.76 -29.48
N GLU A 566 2.13 33.33 -30.51
CA GLU A 566 2.84 33.77 -31.72
C GLU A 566 3.89 34.87 -31.45
N HIS A 567 3.71 35.64 -30.37
CA HIS A 567 4.59 36.72 -29.93
C HIS A 567 5.70 36.26 -28.95
N GLY A 568 5.70 34.98 -28.58
CA GLY A 568 6.76 34.36 -27.78
C GLY A 568 7.74 33.58 -28.66
N GLY A 569 8.41 32.62 -28.03
CA GLY A 569 9.24 31.62 -28.71
C GLY A 569 10.64 32.09 -29.09
N GLU A 570 11.08 33.22 -28.55
CA GLU A 570 12.43 33.79 -28.73
C GLU A 570 13.19 33.79 -27.42
N VAL A 571 14.53 33.74 -27.46
CA VAL A 571 15.36 33.89 -26.25
C VAL A 571 15.62 35.39 -26.06
N VAL A 572 15.08 35.97 -24.98
CA VAL A 572 15.16 37.40 -24.70
C VAL A 572 16.47 37.75 -24.00
N ALA A 573 16.84 36.92 -23.02
CA ALA A 573 18.02 37.10 -22.21
C ALA A 573 18.54 35.74 -21.74
N GLU A 574 19.86 35.63 -21.61
CA GLU A 574 20.53 34.43 -21.11
C GLU A 574 21.72 34.86 -20.24
N GLY A 575 21.85 34.31 -19.03
CA GLY A 575 22.95 34.63 -18.13
C GLY A 575 22.59 34.45 -16.64
N THR A 576 23.37 35.07 -15.77
CA THR A 576 23.10 35.11 -14.32
C THR A 576 21.93 36.03 -14.00
N ALA A 577 21.28 35.86 -12.85
CA ALA A 577 20.20 36.75 -12.40
C ALA A 577 20.58 38.24 -12.46
N ALA A 578 21.81 38.60 -12.09
CA ALA A 578 22.30 39.97 -12.14
C ALA A 578 22.49 40.52 -13.57
N GLU A 579 22.68 39.66 -14.57
CA GLU A 579 22.74 40.03 -15.99
C GLU A 579 21.34 40.17 -16.58
N ILE A 580 20.41 39.27 -16.22
CA ILE A 580 19.00 39.37 -16.62
C ILE A 580 18.38 40.67 -16.12
N MET A 581 18.57 41.02 -14.84
CA MET A 581 18.06 42.28 -14.25
C MET A 581 18.56 43.56 -14.94
N LYS A 582 19.68 43.49 -15.67
CA LYS A 582 20.23 44.62 -16.43
C LYS A 582 19.72 44.69 -17.86
N ASN A 583 19.04 43.65 -18.34
CA ASN A 583 18.54 43.58 -19.70
C ASN A 583 17.15 44.24 -19.78
N PRO A 584 17.01 45.42 -20.42
CA PRO A 584 15.73 46.12 -20.51
C PRO A 584 14.70 45.41 -21.39
N ALA A 585 15.11 44.40 -22.17
CA ALA A 585 14.19 43.59 -22.98
C ALA A 585 13.54 42.46 -22.18
N SER A 586 14.14 42.06 -21.04
CA SER A 586 13.57 41.04 -20.16
C SER A 586 12.42 41.63 -19.35
N ILE A 587 11.30 40.91 -19.33
CA ILE A 587 10.11 41.28 -18.54
C ILE A 587 10.23 40.73 -17.11
N THR A 588 11.13 39.78 -16.93
CA THR A 588 11.47 39.08 -15.70
C THR A 588 12.49 39.88 -14.89
#